data_AF-A0A0M9DX31-F1
#
_entry.id   AF-A0A0M9DX31-F1
#
_cell.length_a   1.000
_cell.length_b   1.000
_cell.length_c   1.000
_cell.angle_alpha   90.00
_cell.angle_beta   90.00
_cell.angle_gamma   90.00
#
_symmetry.space_group_name_H-M   'P 1'
#
loop_
_entity.id
_entity.type
_entity.pdbx_description
1 polymer ?
#
loop_
_entity_poly.entity_id
_entity_poly.type
_entity_poly.pdbx_seq_one_letter_code
_entity_poly.pdbx_strand_id
1 'polypeptide(L)'
;TYSDIQLNKKYFRVDKKFRGDRVEVRYDIFSHVEIIEVYSLRGEYLGKGYLHNREEGEKAESQEKSGIPEHDYLELLVRQHKKAIDSQTKGIDYREVVNGRPWPFHSFANTFASLLGRKGGITGFTSEELEKLKKTYNQSLSINKEMLLEAFELSDIKTLPYIIHELKLLIKKKGE
;
A
#
# COMPACT_ATOMS: atom_id res chain seq x y z
N THR A 1 -29.92 -12.21 37.99
CA THR A 1 -30.13 -11.66 39.35
C THR A 1 -28.92 -11.95 40.22
N TYR A 2 -28.27 -10.92 40.77
CA TYR A 2 -27.06 -11.02 41.59
C TYR A 2 -27.30 -10.59 43.05
N SER A 3 -26.32 -10.82 43.94
CA SER A 3 -26.28 -10.23 45.27
C SER A 3 -25.13 -9.23 45.38
N ASP A 4 -25.28 -8.22 46.22
CA ASP A 4 -24.26 -7.20 46.48
C ASP A 4 -23.64 -7.38 47.88
N ILE A 5 -22.32 -7.24 47.95
CA ILE A 5 -21.57 -7.09 49.20
C ILE A 5 -21.11 -5.63 49.29
N GLN A 6 -21.45 -4.95 50.39
CA GLN A 6 -20.99 -3.59 50.64
C GLN A 6 -19.71 -3.60 51.49
N LEU A 7 -18.64 -3.01 50.99
CA LEU A 7 -17.37 -2.86 51.70
C LEU A 7 -16.87 -1.42 51.51
N ASN A 8 -16.68 -0.68 52.60
CA ASN A 8 -16.24 0.73 52.57
C ASN A 8 -17.06 1.62 51.61
N LYS A 9 -18.40 1.50 51.64
CA LYS A 9 -19.36 2.18 50.74
C LYS A 9 -19.26 1.81 49.25
N LYS A 10 -18.40 0.86 48.88
CA LYS A 10 -18.33 0.26 47.54
C LYS A 10 -19.18 -1.00 47.50
N TYR A 11 -19.77 -1.30 46.35
CA TYR A 11 -20.60 -2.49 46.15
C TYR A 11 -19.90 -3.47 45.22
N PHE A 12 -19.89 -4.74 45.61
CA PHE A 12 -19.29 -5.83 44.84
C PHE A 12 -20.38 -6.82 44.43
N ARG A 13 -20.43 -7.13 43.14
CA ARG A 13 -21.37 -8.10 42.57
C ARG A 13 -20.86 -9.51 42.83
N VAL A 14 -21.68 -10.32 43.49
CA VAL A 14 -21.43 -11.73 43.80
C VAL A 14 -22.64 -12.59 43.41
N ASP A 15 -22.44 -13.91 43.38
CA ASP A 15 -23.49 -14.89 43.05
C ASP A 15 -24.67 -14.77 44.03
N LYS A 16 -25.90 -14.95 43.51
CA LYS A 16 -27.17 -14.89 44.26
C LYS A 16 -27.19 -15.87 45.44
N LYS A 17 -26.43 -16.96 45.33
CA LYS A 17 -26.34 -18.01 46.37
C LYS A 17 -25.88 -17.48 47.72
N PHE A 18 -25.12 -16.38 47.75
CA PHE A 18 -24.60 -15.78 48.98
C PHE A 18 -25.54 -14.74 49.61
N ARG A 19 -26.75 -14.55 49.07
CA ARG A 19 -27.71 -13.58 49.61
C ARG A 19 -28.26 -14.07 50.95
N GLY A 20 -27.89 -13.38 52.04
CA GLY A 20 -28.37 -13.66 53.40
C GLY A 20 -27.44 -14.55 54.22
N ASP A 21 -26.39 -15.10 53.61
CA ASP A 21 -25.37 -15.92 54.28
C ASP A 21 -24.21 -15.06 54.81
N ARG A 22 -23.61 -15.50 55.92
CA ARG A 22 -22.39 -14.89 56.47
C ARG A 22 -21.18 -15.43 55.74
N VAL A 23 -20.42 -14.55 55.11
CA VAL A 23 -19.20 -14.87 54.36
C VAL A 23 -18.02 -14.06 54.87
N GLU A 24 -16.82 -14.63 54.78
CA GLU A 24 -15.57 -13.92 55.02
C GLU A 24 -15.10 -13.31 53.70
N VAL A 25 -14.80 -12.01 53.70
CA VAL A 25 -14.37 -11.29 52.50
C VAL A 25 -12.91 -10.89 52.69
N ARG A 26 -12.06 -11.37 51.80
CA ARG A 26 -10.65 -11.00 51.74
C ARG A 26 -10.44 -10.05 50.57
N TYR A 27 -9.72 -8.97 50.84
CA TYR A 27 -9.35 -8.00 49.82
C TYR A 27 -7.96 -7.47 50.13
N ASP A 28 -7.21 -7.19 49.07
CA ASP A 28 -5.91 -6.55 49.20
C ASP A 28 -6.09 -5.05 49.44
N ILE A 29 -5.45 -4.53 50.48
CA ILE A 29 -5.51 -3.11 50.86
C ILE A 29 -4.57 -2.28 49.98
N PHE A 30 -3.54 -2.90 49.38
CA PHE A 30 -2.53 -2.24 48.57
C PHE A 30 -2.86 -2.23 47.08
N SER A 31 -3.74 -3.12 46.62
CA SER A 31 -4.21 -3.14 45.23
C SER A 31 -5.47 -2.29 45.04
N HIS A 32 -5.73 -1.88 43.80
CA HIS A 32 -7.01 -1.25 43.46
C HIS A 32 -8.11 -2.26 43.78
N VAL A 33 -9.00 -1.91 44.72
CA VAL A 33 -10.05 -2.80 45.27
C VAL A 33 -11.16 -3.05 44.23
N GLU A 34 -10.78 -3.64 43.11
CA GLU A 34 -11.65 -4.00 41.99
C GLU A 34 -12.21 -5.41 42.16
N ILE A 35 -11.48 -6.27 42.87
CA ILE A 35 -11.81 -7.69 43.05
C ILE A 35 -11.71 -8.05 44.53
N ILE A 36 -12.76 -8.67 45.05
CA ILE A 36 -12.80 -9.29 46.38
C ILE A 36 -12.86 -10.81 46.25
N GLU A 37 -12.26 -11.52 47.20
CA GLU A 37 -12.36 -12.96 47.31
C GLU A 37 -13.32 -13.31 48.44
N VAL A 38 -14.27 -14.19 48.14
CA VAL A 38 -15.34 -14.60 49.05
C VAL A 38 -15.04 -16.00 49.56
N TYR A 39 -15.01 -16.15 50.88
CA TYR A 39 -14.78 -17.39 51.58
C TYR A 39 -15.95 -17.72 52.52
N SER A 40 -16.16 -19.01 52.76
CA SER A 40 -17.00 -19.49 53.84
C SER A 40 -16.34 -19.21 55.20
N LEU A 41 -17.12 -19.20 56.28
CA LEU A 41 -16.59 -19.13 57.66
C LEU A 41 -15.63 -20.28 58.00
N ARG A 42 -15.68 -21.38 57.23
CA ARG A 42 -14.74 -22.51 57.33
C ARG A 42 -13.45 -22.32 56.54
N GLY A 43 -13.27 -21.17 55.88
CA GLY A 43 -12.10 -20.86 55.05
C GLY A 43 -12.13 -21.47 53.65
N GLU A 44 -13.27 -22.00 53.20
CA GLU A 44 -13.44 -22.55 51.85
C GLU A 44 -13.68 -21.41 50.85
N TYR A 45 -12.97 -21.43 49.72
CA TYR A 45 -13.13 -20.41 48.68
C TYR A 45 -14.44 -20.61 47.90
N LEU A 46 -15.28 -19.58 47.88
CA LEU A 46 -16.61 -19.63 47.28
C LEU A 46 -16.68 -18.87 45.95
N GLY A 47 -15.82 -17.87 45.72
CA GLY A 47 -15.75 -17.16 44.45
C GLY A 47 -15.15 -15.77 44.54
N LYS A 48 -15.24 -15.02 43.43
CA LYS A 48 -14.81 -13.61 43.33
C LYS A 48 -16.00 -12.68 43.22
N GLY A 49 -15.90 -11.52 43.84
CA GLY A 49 -16.80 -10.39 43.64
C GLY A 49 -16.10 -9.29 42.86
N TYR A 50 -16.80 -8.69 41.90
CA TYR A 50 -16.28 -7.57 41.10
C TYR A 50 -16.94 -6.27 41.52
N LEU A 51 -16.17 -5.18 41.59
CA LEU A 51 -16.68 -3.85 41.89
C LEU A 51 -17.76 -3.46 40.87
N HIS A 52 -18.92 -3.03 41.36
CA HIS A 52 -20.08 -2.72 40.54
C HIS A 52 -20.81 -1.49 41.07
N ASN A 53 -21.23 -0.60 40.17
CA ASN A 53 -22.06 0.56 40.52
C ASN A 53 -23.53 0.18 40.37
N ARG A 54 -24.32 0.29 41.46
CA ARG A 54 -25.75 -0.08 41.46
C ARG A 54 -26.60 0.72 40.48
N GLU A 55 -26.16 1.92 40.12
CA GLU A 55 -26.84 2.81 39.15
C GLU A 55 -26.57 2.43 37.69
N GLU A 56 -25.49 1.68 37.44
CA GLU A 56 -25.23 1.11 36.12
C GLU A 56 -26.12 -0.14 36.00
N GLY A 57 -27.30 0.02 35.36
CA GLY A 57 -28.18 -1.11 35.07
C GLY A 57 -27.42 -2.26 34.41
N GLU A 58 -27.88 -3.50 34.58
CA GLU A 58 -27.26 -4.67 33.93
C GLU A 58 -27.03 -4.34 32.45
N LYS A 59 -25.76 -4.22 32.03
CA LYS A 59 -25.43 -4.26 30.61
C LYS A 59 -25.98 -5.60 30.15
N ALA A 60 -27.05 -5.55 29.35
CA ALA A 60 -27.59 -6.72 28.67
C ALA A 60 -26.40 -7.48 28.11
N GLU A 61 -26.39 -8.81 28.32
CA GLU A 61 -25.41 -9.70 27.69
C GLU A 61 -25.21 -9.21 26.26
N SER A 62 -23.97 -8.83 25.95
CA SER A 62 -23.64 -8.21 24.67
C SER A 62 -24.22 -9.11 23.59
N GLN A 63 -25.30 -8.66 22.95
CA GLN A 63 -25.86 -9.31 21.78
C GLN A 63 -24.66 -9.60 20.88
N GLU A 64 -24.51 -10.87 20.51
CA GLU A 64 -23.43 -11.34 19.64
C GLU A 64 -23.22 -10.27 18.59
N LYS A 65 -22.00 -9.72 18.55
CA LYS A 65 -21.63 -8.65 17.63
C LYS A 65 -22.10 -9.11 16.26
N SER A 66 -23.18 -8.51 15.75
CA SER A 66 -23.61 -8.71 14.37
C SER A 66 -22.35 -8.54 13.55
N GLY A 67 -21.95 -9.65 12.90
CA GLY A 67 -20.69 -9.73 12.17
C GLY A 67 -20.55 -8.47 11.34
N ILE A 68 -19.39 -7.83 11.47
CA ILE A 68 -19.01 -6.71 10.60
C ILE A 68 -19.42 -7.14 9.19
N PRO A 69 -20.26 -6.36 8.47
CA PRO A 69 -20.72 -6.77 7.15
C PRO A 69 -19.51 -7.16 6.31
N GLU A 70 -19.54 -8.36 5.71
CA GLU A 70 -18.39 -8.99 5.02
C GLU A 70 -17.74 -8.09 3.96
N HIS A 71 -18.45 -7.06 3.51
CA HIS A 71 -17.99 -6.15 2.48
C HIS A 71 -18.11 -4.72 3.01
N ASP A 72 -16.95 -4.08 3.21
CA ASP A 72 -16.86 -2.67 3.51
C ASP A 72 -17.52 -1.89 2.36
N TYR A 73 -18.54 -1.10 2.68
CA TYR A 73 -19.27 -0.28 1.71
C TYR A 73 -18.32 0.60 0.88
N LEU A 74 -17.19 1.02 1.47
CA LEU A 74 -16.14 1.77 0.78
C LEU A 74 -15.51 0.94 -0.34
N GLU A 75 -15.28 -0.35 -0.13
CA GLU A 75 -14.74 -1.23 -1.18
C GLU A 75 -15.70 -1.38 -2.35
N LEU A 76 -17.01 -1.46 -2.08
CA LEU A 76 -18.02 -1.51 -3.14
C LEU A 76 -18.01 -0.22 -3.99
N LEU A 77 -17.90 0.95 -3.35
CA LEU A 77 -17.78 2.23 -4.04
C LEU A 77 -16.49 2.33 -4.85
N VAL A 78 -15.34 1.93 -4.29
CA VAL A 78 -14.05 1.91 -4.99
C VAL A 78 -14.12 1.00 -6.22
N ARG A 79 -14.73 -0.17 -6.08
CA ARG A 79 -14.88 -1.14 -7.19
C ARG A 79 -15.79 -0.59 -8.30
N GLN A 80 -16.89 0.07 -7.93
CA GLN A 80 -17.79 0.69 -8.91
C GLN A 80 -17.09 1.83 -9.65
N HIS A 81 -16.34 2.66 -8.94
CA HIS A 81 -15.57 3.75 -9.54
C HIS A 81 -14.50 3.24 -10.51
N LYS A 82 -13.71 2.22 -10.12
CA LYS A 82 -12.70 1.61 -11.01
C LYS A 82 -13.33 1.07 -12.30
N LYS A 83 -14.47 0.36 -12.21
CA LYS A 83 -15.20 -0.11 -13.39
C LYS A 83 -15.69 1.03 -14.30
N ALA A 84 -16.10 2.16 -13.72
CA ALA A 84 -16.52 3.33 -14.48
C ALA A 84 -15.34 4.04 -15.16
N ILE A 85 -14.17 4.08 -14.49
CA ILE A 85 -12.92 4.51 -15.11
C ILE A 85 -12.57 3.57 -16.26
N ASP A 86 -12.50 2.26 -16.04
CA ASP A 86 -12.14 1.27 -17.08
C ASP A 86 -13.06 1.32 -18.31
N SER A 87 -14.36 1.58 -18.12
CA SER A 87 -15.32 1.71 -19.22
C SER A 87 -15.16 3.01 -20.00
N GLN A 88 -14.83 4.11 -19.32
CA GLN A 88 -14.52 5.41 -19.93
C GLN A 88 -13.12 5.44 -20.56
N THR A 89 -12.15 4.73 -19.97
CA THR A 89 -10.76 4.65 -20.43
C THR A 89 -10.51 3.52 -21.41
N LYS A 90 -11.55 2.99 -22.08
CA LYS A 90 -11.42 2.26 -23.36
C LYS A 90 -10.83 3.13 -24.50
N GLY A 91 -10.19 4.24 -24.18
CA GLY A 91 -9.34 4.99 -25.10
C GLY A 91 -7.92 4.46 -25.03
N ILE A 92 -7.55 3.66 -26.03
CA ILE A 92 -6.19 3.35 -26.50
C ILE A 92 -5.17 3.15 -25.36
N ASP A 93 -4.83 1.90 -25.08
CA ASP A 93 -3.73 1.57 -24.16
C ASP A 93 -2.39 2.00 -24.76
N TYR A 94 -1.93 3.21 -24.39
CA TYR A 94 -0.65 3.76 -24.84
C TYR A 94 0.54 2.89 -24.42
N ARG A 95 0.38 1.95 -23.48
CA ARG A 95 1.44 0.99 -23.13
C ARG A 95 1.72 0.01 -24.26
N GLU A 96 0.70 -0.46 -24.97
CA GLU A 96 0.91 -1.37 -26.12
C GLU A 96 1.62 -0.67 -27.27
N VAL A 97 1.31 0.62 -27.49
CA VAL A 97 1.97 1.45 -28.51
C VAL A 97 3.45 1.70 -28.19
N VAL A 98 3.80 1.79 -26.90
CA VAL A 98 5.18 1.98 -26.43
C VAL A 98 5.96 0.65 -26.42
N ASN A 99 5.30 -0.47 -26.14
CA ASN A 99 5.93 -1.80 -26.05
C ASN A 99 6.12 -2.50 -27.41
N GLY A 100 5.55 -1.99 -28.50
CA GLY A 100 5.70 -2.56 -29.85
C GLY A 100 7.06 -2.31 -30.52
N ARG A 101 8.00 -1.60 -29.90
CA ARG A 101 9.33 -1.32 -30.47
C ARG A 101 10.43 -2.12 -29.78
N PRO A 102 11.32 -2.80 -30.53
CA PRO A 102 12.38 -3.65 -29.96
C PRO A 102 13.41 -2.87 -29.13
N TRP A 103 13.49 -1.53 -29.29
CA TRP A 103 14.44 -0.71 -28.55
C TRP A 103 13.85 0.63 -28.11
N PRO A 104 13.62 0.88 -26.81
CA PRO A 104 13.06 2.13 -26.32
C PRO A 104 13.94 3.36 -26.60
N PHE A 105 13.31 4.52 -26.88
CA PHE A 105 14.02 5.79 -27.16
C PHE A 105 15.00 6.19 -26.06
N HIS A 106 14.64 5.94 -24.79
CA HIS A 106 15.51 6.23 -23.65
C HIS A 106 16.83 5.45 -23.72
N SER A 107 16.76 4.17 -24.11
CA SER A 107 17.93 3.31 -24.27
C SER A 107 18.77 3.75 -25.49
N PHE A 108 18.12 4.13 -26.59
CA PHE A 108 18.78 4.72 -27.75
C PHE A 108 19.55 6.00 -27.39
N ALA A 109 18.90 6.97 -26.73
CA ALA A 109 19.52 8.23 -26.35
C ALA A 109 20.67 8.05 -25.35
N ASN A 110 20.56 7.12 -24.42
CA ASN A 110 21.66 6.80 -23.49
C ASN A 110 22.84 6.13 -24.20
N THR A 111 22.62 5.21 -25.14
CA THR A 111 23.72 4.62 -25.91
C THR A 111 24.41 5.65 -26.80
N PHE A 112 23.64 6.52 -27.45
CA PHE A 112 24.17 7.65 -28.23
C PHE A 112 25.03 8.59 -27.36
N ALA A 113 24.56 8.94 -26.16
CA ALA A 113 25.31 9.76 -25.21
C ALA A 113 26.61 9.10 -24.75
N SER A 114 26.55 7.80 -24.44
CA SER A 114 27.70 7.02 -23.98
C SER A 114 28.80 6.96 -25.04
N LEU A 115 28.42 6.81 -26.31
CA LEU A 115 29.35 6.78 -27.44
C LEU A 115 29.90 8.16 -27.80
N LEU A 116 29.14 9.23 -27.53
CA LEU A 116 29.64 10.61 -27.63
C LEU A 116 30.53 11.01 -26.44
N GLY A 117 30.67 10.16 -25.41
CA GLY A 117 31.46 10.43 -24.21
C GLY A 117 30.84 11.46 -23.25
N ARG A 118 29.56 11.84 -23.45
CA ARG A 118 28.86 12.77 -22.56
C ARG A 118 28.37 12.03 -21.32
N LYS A 119 28.99 12.30 -20.16
CA LYS A 119 28.69 11.66 -18.85
C LYS A 119 27.28 11.97 -18.28
N GLY A 120 26.46 12.75 -18.99
CA GLY A 120 25.09 13.11 -18.59
C GLY A 120 23.98 12.24 -19.21
N GLY A 121 24.30 11.27 -20.08
CA GLY A 121 23.25 10.49 -20.75
C GLY A 121 22.32 11.42 -21.55
N ILE A 122 21.01 11.34 -21.30
CA ILE A 122 19.98 12.17 -21.93
C ILE A 122 20.04 13.64 -21.47
N THR A 123 20.49 13.91 -20.23
CA THR A 123 20.55 15.28 -19.69
C THR A 123 21.72 16.08 -20.24
N GLY A 124 22.66 15.42 -20.91
CA GLY A 124 23.80 16.07 -21.59
C GLY A 124 23.49 16.60 -22.98
N PHE A 125 22.25 16.48 -23.47
CA PHE A 125 21.82 17.02 -24.76
C PHE A 125 21.01 18.29 -24.58
N THR A 126 21.16 19.22 -25.53
CA THR A 126 20.24 20.37 -25.61
C THR A 126 18.88 19.93 -26.13
N SER A 127 17.85 20.74 -25.85
CA SER A 127 16.48 20.45 -26.31
C SER A 127 16.42 20.25 -27.83
N GLU A 128 17.17 21.06 -28.59
CA GLU A 128 17.25 20.95 -30.05
C GLU A 128 17.94 19.66 -30.53
N GLU A 129 18.96 19.19 -29.81
CA GLU A 129 19.65 17.93 -30.10
C GLU A 129 18.72 16.74 -29.84
N LEU A 130 17.96 16.76 -28.75
CA LEU A 130 16.98 15.72 -28.42
C LEU A 130 15.82 15.67 -29.40
N GLU A 131 15.32 16.82 -29.87
CA GLU A 131 14.26 16.87 -30.88
C GLU A 131 14.73 16.28 -32.21
N LYS A 132 15.94 16.60 -32.65
CA LYS A 132 16.54 16.02 -33.86
C LYS A 132 16.70 14.50 -33.72
N LEU A 133 17.17 14.05 -32.56
CA LEU A 133 17.36 12.63 -32.23
C LEU A 133 16.02 11.87 -32.15
N LYS A 134 14.99 12.50 -31.59
CA LYS A 134 13.62 11.96 -31.54
C LYS A 134 13.00 11.92 -32.92
N LYS A 135 13.23 12.91 -33.77
CA LYS A 135 12.76 12.94 -35.15
C LYS A 135 13.38 11.81 -35.97
N THR A 136 14.68 11.57 -35.84
CA THR A 136 15.36 10.45 -36.51
C THR A 136 14.92 9.10 -35.97
N TYR A 137 14.71 9.01 -34.65
CA TYR A 137 14.19 7.81 -34.02
C TYR A 137 12.76 7.48 -34.45
N ASN A 138 11.91 8.49 -34.61
CA ASN A 138 10.54 8.29 -35.10
C ASN A 138 10.52 7.95 -36.60
N GLN A 139 11.55 8.31 -37.35
CA GLN A 139 11.66 8.07 -38.79
C GLN A 139 11.90 6.59 -39.13
N SER A 140 12.32 5.76 -38.17
CA SER A 140 12.47 4.30 -38.37
C SER A 140 12.07 3.51 -37.13
N LEU A 141 11.32 2.42 -37.34
CA LEU A 141 10.84 1.55 -36.25
C LEU A 141 11.85 0.46 -35.84
N SER A 142 12.92 0.27 -36.61
CA SER A 142 13.87 -0.84 -36.53
C SER A 142 15.31 -0.38 -36.25
N ILE A 143 15.47 0.68 -35.45
CA ILE A 143 16.80 1.11 -35.02
C ILE A 143 17.35 0.09 -34.03
N ASN A 144 18.55 -0.43 -34.31
CA ASN A 144 19.27 -1.33 -33.43
C ASN A 144 20.62 -0.72 -33.01
N LYS A 145 21.18 -1.22 -31.91
CA LYS A 145 22.48 -0.79 -31.37
C LYS A 145 23.63 -0.92 -32.38
N GLU A 146 23.60 -1.96 -33.22
CA GLU A 146 24.63 -2.23 -34.23
C GLU A 146 24.66 -1.14 -35.31
N MET A 147 23.50 -0.67 -35.78
CA MET A 147 23.42 0.42 -36.77
C MET A 147 23.98 1.73 -36.22
N LEU A 148 23.84 1.94 -34.91
CA LEU A 148 24.40 3.11 -34.26
C LEU A 148 25.93 2.99 -34.15
N LEU A 149 26.47 1.81 -33.84
CA LEU A 149 27.91 1.57 -33.87
C LEU A 149 28.50 1.76 -35.27
N GLU A 150 27.86 1.21 -36.31
CA GLU A 150 28.25 1.40 -37.71
C GLU A 150 28.25 2.88 -38.11
N ALA A 151 27.23 3.65 -37.68
CA ALA A 151 27.17 5.09 -37.96
C ALA A 151 28.31 5.88 -37.28
N PHE A 152 28.73 5.44 -36.08
CA PHE A 152 29.85 6.05 -35.36
C PHE A 152 31.21 5.67 -35.97
N GLU A 153 31.34 4.46 -36.53
CA GLU A 153 32.55 4.01 -37.22
C GLU A 153 32.74 4.69 -38.59
N LEU A 154 31.64 4.93 -39.31
CA LEU A 154 31.66 5.62 -40.60
C LEU A 154 31.81 7.15 -40.46
N SER A 155 31.53 7.71 -39.28
CA SER A 155 31.62 9.15 -39.07
C SER A 155 33.06 9.59 -38.80
N ASP A 156 33.68 10.25 -39.77
CA ASP A 156 35.00 10.89 -39.61
C ASP A 156 34.98 12.04 -38.59
N ILE A 157 33.82 12.68 -38.40
CA ILE A 157 33.61 13.78 -37.45
C ILE A 157 32.55 13.36 -36.42
N LYS A 158 32.99 13.18 -35.17
CA LYS A 158 32.15 12.76 -34.02
C LYS A 158 31.26 13.88 -33.48
N THR A 159 30.57 14.59 -34.37
CA THR A 159 29.62 15.65 -34.03
C THR A 159 28.21 15.16 -34.32
N LEU A 160 27.28 15.45 -33.39
CA LEU A 160 25.91 14.96 -33.39
C LEU A 160 25.17 15.07 -34.75
N PRO A 161 25.25 16.18 -35.51
CA PRO A 161 24.56 16.30 -36.80
C PRO A 161 25.09 15.36 -37.88
N TYR A 162 26.40 15.06 -37.89
CA TYR A 162 27.03 14.20 -38.88
C TYR A 162 26.72 12.72 -38.62
N ILE A 163 26.77 12.29 -37.36
CA ILE A 163 26.37 10.93 -36.97
C ILE A 163 24.89 10.70 -37.28
N ILE A 164 24.04 11.70 -37.04
CA ILE A 164 22.61 11.64 -37.41
C ILE A 164 22.42 11.53 -38.93
N HIS A 165 23.26 12.20 -39.72
CA HIS A 165 23.21 12.10 -41.18
C HIS A 165 23.59 10.69 -41.66
N GLU A 166 24.69 10.12 -41.16
CA GLU A 166 25.11 8.76 -41.50
C GLU A 166 24.09 7.72 -41.03
N LEU A 167 23.52 7.89 -39.84
CA LEU A 167 22.47 7.02 -39.34
C LEU A 167 21.21 7.06 -40.23
N LYS A 168 20.86 8.23 -40.80
CA LYS A 168 19.78 8.33 -41.81
C LYS A 168 20.13 7.60 -43.11
N LEU A 169 21.37 7.69 -43.57
CA LEU A 169 21.82 6.97 -44.77
C LEU A 169 21.78 5.45 -44.57
N LEU A 170 22.22 4.95 -43.41
CA LEU A 170 22.15 3.53 -43.06
C LEU A 170 20.71 3.04 -42.95
N ILE A 171 19.81 3.83 -42.37
CA ILE A 171 18.37 3.52 -42.33
C ILE A 171 17.81 3.39 -43.75
N LYS A 172 18.15 4.32 -44.65
CA LYS A 172 17.66 4.29 -46.04
C LYS A 172 18.19 3.06 -46.79
N LYS A 173 19.47 2.71 -46.60
CA LYS A 173 20.12 1.58 -47.26
C LYS A 173 19.62 0.20 -46.79
N LYS A 174 19.15 0.10 -45.54
CA LYS A 174 18.67 -1.16 -44.94
C LYS A 174 17.15 -1.33 -45.03
N GLY A 175 16.44 -0.31 -45.48
CA GLY A 175 15.00 -0.33 -45.77
C GLY A 175 14.66 -0.56 -47.25
N GLU A 176 15.65 -0.54 -48.15
CA GLU A 176 15.60 -1.08 -49.52
C GLU A 176 15.97 -2.57 -49.50
#